data_AF-A0A8T0DLW7-F1
#
_entry.id   AF-A0A8T0DLW7-F1
#
_cell.length_a   1.000
_cell.length_b   1.000
_cell.length_c   1.000
_cell.angle_alpha   90.00
_cell.angle_beta   90.00
_cell.angle_gamma   90.00
#
_symmetry.space_group_name_H-M   'P 1'
#
loop_
_entity.id
_entity.type
_entity.pdbx_description
1 polymer ?
#
loop_
_entity_poly.entity_id
_entity_poly.type
_entity_poly.pdbx_seq_one_letter_code
_entity_poly.pdbx_strand_id
1 'polypeptide(L)'
;MDAQLANALEIPLHLLETSQPKTWPSPADTAKLQSSVWATAMVISYFEDRLADQKDEWELLVQKAHSWLLAQACSVQPGSTVAKQLCDRLLELANQAIESSVF
;
A
#
# COMPACT_ATOMS: atom_id res chain seq x y z
N MET A 1 8.94 7.93 -5.18
CA MET A 1 9.40 6.83 -4.33
C MET A 1 10.85 7.09 -3.96
N ASP A 2 11.39 6.51 -2.89
CA ASP A 2 12.82 6.61 -2.58
C ASP A 2 13.51 5.24 -2.64
N ALA A 3 14.83 5.27 -2.85
CA ALA A 3 15.65 4.08 -2.99
C ALA A 3 15.82 3.30 -1.67
N GLN A 4 15.62 3.95 -0.52
CA GLN A 4 15.74 3.31 0.78
C GLN A 4 14.59 2.34 1.01
N LEU A 5 13.37 2.74 0.65
CA LEU A 5 12.20 1.86 0.68
C LEU A 5 12.37 0.67 -0.27
N ALA A 6 12.82 0.93 -1.50
CA ALA A 6 13.09 -0.11 -2.49
C ALA A 6 14.07 -1.18 -1.95
N ASN A 7 15.17 -0.72 -1.37
CA ASN A 7 16.16 -1.61 -0.77
C ASN A 7 15.63 -2.35 0.46
N ALA A 8 14.82 -1.69 1.30
CA ALA A 8 14.24 -2.31 2.49
C ALA A 8 13.22 -3.41 2.18
N LEU A 9 12.49 -3.27 1.08
CA LEU A 9 11.53 -4.28 0.61
C LEU A 9 12.17 -5.33 -0.32
N GLU A 10 13.44 -5.17 -0.65
CA GLU A 10 14.14 -5.99 -1.66
C GLU A 10 13.47 -5.96 -3.05
N ILE A 11 12.82 -4.85 -3.39
CA ILE A 11 12.10 -4.66 -4.67
C ILE A 11 12.86 -3.63 -5.52
N PRO A 12 13.12 -3.90 -6.82
CA PRO A 12 13.73 -2.93 -7.72
C PRO A 12 12.96 -1.59 -7.75
N LEU A 13 13.68 -0.48 -7.58
CA LEU A 13 13.07 0.88 -7.51
C LEU A 13 12.16 1.19 -8.70
N HIS A 14 12.55 0.76 -9.91
CA HIS A 14 11.77 0.99 -11.13
C HIS A 14 10.41 0.24 -11.11
N LEU A 15 10.33 -0.93 -10.48
CA LEU A 15 9.07 -1.67 -10.32
C LEU A 15 8.14 -0.96 -9.34
N LEU A 16 8.69 -0.40 -8.26
CA LEU A 16 7.91 0.43 -7.35
C LEU A 16 7.34 1.66 -8.05
N GLU A 17 8.16 2.36 -8.84
CA GLU A 17 7.73 3.57 -9.53
C GLU A 17 6.70 3.31 -10.64
N THR A 18 6.83 2.19 -11.36
CA THR A 18 5.92 1.82 -12.45
C THR A 18 4.60 1.24 -11.95
N SER A 19 4.62 0.54 -10.82
CA SER A 19 3.41 -0.03 -10.19
C SER A 19 2.56 1.00 -9.44
N GLN A 20 3.13 2.16 -9.09
CA GLN A 20 2.41 3.20 -8.36
C GLN A 20 1.20 3.72 -9.15
N PRO A 21 -0.03 3.58 -8.63
CA PRO A 21 -1.18 4.21 -9.24
C PRO A 21 -1.08 5.74 -9.09
N LYS A 22 -1.42 6.46 -10.17
CA LYS A 22 -1.33 7.94 -10.21
C LYS A 22 -2.41 8.62 -9.36
N THR A 23 -3.55 7.96 -9.24
CA THR A 23 -4.75 8.39 -8.51
C THR A 23 -5.18 7.29 -7.55
N TRP A 24 -6.11 7.63 -6.67
CA TRP A 24 -6.73 6.62 -5.81
C TRP A 24 -7.54 5.62 -6.65
N PRO A 25 -7.25 4.30 -6.55
CA PRO A 25 -7.82 3.26 -7.41
C PRO A 25 -9.29 2.99 -7.07
N SER A 26 -10.13 3.98 -7.36
CA SER A 26 -11.57 3.98 -7.13
C SER A 26 -12.27 4.28 -8.45
N PRO A 27 -13.54 3.87 -8.63
CA PRO A 27 -14.28 4.11 -9.86
C PRO A 27 -14.38 5.60 -10.25
N ALA A 28 -14.17 6.51 -9.30
CA ALA A 28 -14.26 7.95 -9.52
C ALA A 28 -12.91 8.61 -9.84
N ASP A 29 -11.77 7.97 -9.53
CA ASP A 29 -10.39 8.41 -9.86
C ASP A 29 -10.13 9.93 -9.70
N THR A 30 -10.62 10.53 -8.61
CA THR A 30 -10.73 12.00 -8.50
C THR A 30 -9.53 12.71 -7.87
N ALA A 31 -8.72 12.02 -7.07
CA ALA A 31 -7.65 12.64 -6.28
C ALA A 31 -6.29 12.02 -6.55
N LYS A 32 -5.26 12.88 -6.59
CA LYS A 32 -3.86 12.47 -6.71
C LYS A 32 -3.46 11.64 -5.50
N LEU A 33 -2.85 10.49 -5.75
CA LEU A 33 -2.31 9.64 -4.70
C LEU A 33 -0.99 10.21 -4.19
N GLN A 34 -0.88 10.38 -2.87
CA GLN A 34 0.38 10.79 -2.25
C GLN A 34 1.35 9.61 -2.21
N SER A 35 2.65 9.87 -2.44
CA SER A 35 3.67 8.81 -2.43
C SER A 35 3.74 8.06 -1.09
N SER A 36 3.49 8.75 0.03
CA SER A 36 3.44 8.13 1.35
C SER A 36 2.30 7.12 1.50
N VAL A 37 1.14 7.39 0.87
CA VAL A 37 -0.01 6.47 0.90
C VAL A 37 0.35 5.18 0.18
N TRP A 38 0.94 5.29 -1.01
CA TRP A 38 1.39 4.13 -1.77
C TRP A 38 2.51 3.37 -1.04
N ALA A 39 3.51 4.07 -0.52
CA ALA A 39 4.59 3.47 0.25
C ALA A 39 4.07 2.70 1.46
N THR A 40 3.09 3.24 2.20
CA THR A 40 2.48 2.55 3.33
C THR A 40 1.74 1.28 2.90
N ALA A 41 1.01 1.31 1.78
CA ALA A 41 0.35 0.12 1.24
C ALA A 41 1.36 -0.97 0.85
N MET A 42 2.46 -0.60 0.18
CA MET A 42 3.56 -1.51 -0.15
C MET A 42 4.18 -2.16 1.09
N VAL A 43 4.44 -1.37 2.14
CA VAL A 43 4.99 -1.90 3.39
C VAL A 43 4.02 -2.87 4.04
N ILE A 44 2.73 -2.52 4.15
CA ILE A 44 1.71 -3.42 4.70
C ILE A 44 1.69 -4.75 3.96
N SER A 45 1.53 -4.71 2.63
CA SER A 45 1.47 -5.92 1.81
C SER A 45 2.74 -6.76 1.92
N TYR A 46 3.91 -6.12 2.02
CA TYR A 46 5.18 -6.85 2.21
C TYR A 46 5.24 -7.58 3.55
N PHE A 47 4.85 -6.93 4.65
CA PHE A 47 4.82 -7.58 5.95
C PHE A 47 3.85 -8.76 5.96
N GLU A 48 2.65 -8.57 5.41
CA GLU A 48 1.60 -9.60 5.37
C GLU A 48 1.96 -10.78 4.46
N ASP A 49 2.65 -10.55 3.33
CA ASP A 49 3.04 -11.58 2.37
C ASP A 49 4.37 -12.28 2.71
N ARG A 50 5.42 -11.50 3.03
CA ARG A 50 6.80 -12.00 3.16
C ARG A 50 7.22 -12.30 4.57
N LEU A 51 6.59 -11.67 5.56
CA LEU A 51 6.95 -11.81 6.97
C LEU A 51 5.83 -12.44 7.78
N ALA A 52 4.89 -13.13 7.12
CA ALA A 52 3.75 -13.81 7.75
C ALA A 52 4.15 -14.69 8.95
N ASP A 53 5.28 -15.38 8.88
CA ASP A 53 5.77 -16.27 9.95
C ASP A 53 6.25 -15.52 11.20
N GLN A 54 6.55 -14.23 11.10
CA GLN A 54 7.05 -13.38 12.19
C GLN A 54 6.00 -12.35 12.65
N LYS A 55 4.72 -12.67 12.43
CA LYS A 55 3.58 -11.75 12.64
C LYS A 55 3.59 -11.02 13.98
N ASP A 56 3.95 -11.71 15.06
CA ASP A 56 3.98 -11.14 16.41
C ASP A 56 4.95 -9.95 16.55
N GLU A 57 5.96 -9.85 15.68
CA GLU A 57 6.94 -8.76 15.71
C GLU A 57 6.42 -7.46 15.08
N TRP A 58 5.46 -7.55 14.17
CA TRP A 58 5.06 -6.42 13.32
C TRP A 58 3.55 -6.17 13.24
N GLU A 59 2.69 -7.06 13.75
CA GLU A 59 1.23 -6.95 13.61
C GLU A 59 0.71 -5.60 14.11
N LEU A 60 1.19 -5.12 15.27
CA LEU A 60 0.76 -3.84 15.83
C LEU A 60 1.14 -2.66 14.92
N LEU A 61 2.30 -2.74 14.26
CA LEU A 61 2.75 -1.73 13.31
C LEU A 61 1.83 -1.72 12.07
N VAL A 62 1.54 -2.89 11.52
CA VAL A 62 0.64 -3.05 10.36
C VAL A 62 -0.78 -2.61 10.68
N GLN A 63 -1.32 -2.93 11.87
CA GLN A 63 -2.64 -2.45 12.30
C GLN A 63 -2.72 -0.92 12.38
N LYS A 64 -1.66 -0.26 12.88
CA LYS A 64 -1.57 1.22 12.89
C LYS A 64 -1.46 1.79 11.48
N ALA A 65 -0.69 1.15 10.60
CA ALA A 65 -0.56 1.55 9.21
C ALA A 65 -1.88 1.42 8.44
N HIS A 66 -2.62 0.32 8.62
CA HIS A 66 -3.99 0.14 8.10
C HIS A 66 -4.93 1.24 8.58
N SER A 67 -4.93 1.52 9.88
CA SER A 67 -5.77 2.57 10.48
C SER A 67 -5.45 3.95 9.89
N TRP A 68 -4.16 4.25 9.69
CA TRP A 68 -3.73 5.49 9.05
C TRP A 68 -4.15 5.53 7.57
N LEU A 69 -4.00 4.42 6.84
CA LEU A 69 -4.38 4.32 5.42
C LEU A 69 -5.88 4.56 5.22
N LEU A 70 -6.71 3.99 6.10
CA LEU A 70 -8.15 4.21 6.11
C LEU A 70 -8.50 5.67 6.37
N ALA A 71 -7.78 6.36 7.27
CA ALA A 71 -7.97 7.79 7.48
C ALA A 71 -7.64 8.62 6.22
N GLN A 72 -6.60 8.24 5.46
CA GLN A 72 -6.29 8.88 4.17
C GLN A 72 -7.41 8.64 3.15
N ALA A 73 -7.94 7.42 3.07
CA ALA A 73 -9.05 7.09 2.18
C ALA A 73 -10.32 7.89 2.52
N CYS A 74 -10.67 8.00 3.81
CA CYS A 74 -11.80 8.79 4.30
C CYS A 74 -11.68 10.29 3.96
N SER A 75 -10.47 10.82 3.85
CA SER A 75 -10.25 12.23 3.46
C SER A 75 -10.62 12.51 1.99
N VAL A 76 -10.61 11.48 1.14
CA VAL A 76 -10.89 11.57 -0.30
C VAL A 76 -12.32 11.11 -0.61
N GLN A 77 -12.76 10.04 0.04
CA GLN A 77 -14.07 9.42 -0.13
C GLN A 77 -14.74 9.32 1.25
N PRO A 78 -15.51 10.34 1.67
CA PRO A 78 -16.17 10.33 2.96
C PRO A 78 -17.30 9.27 2.97
N GLY A 79 -16.99 8.11 3.53
CA GLY A 79 -17.92 6.99 3.68
C GLY A 79 -17.15 5.72 4.04
N SER A 80 -17.47 5.11 5.18
CA SER A 80 -16.68 4.00 5.74
C SER A 80 -16.53 2.81 4.79
N THR A 81 -17.60 2.44 4.07
CA THR A 81 -17.58 1.33 3.11
C THR A 81 -16.72 1.64 1.89
N VAL A 82 -16.86 2.84 1.32
CA VAL A 82 -16.13 3.22 0.09
C VAL A 82 -14.65 3.43 0.39
N ALA A 83 -14.34 4.07 1.52
CA ALA A 83 -12.97 4.25 1.99
C ALA A 83 -12.28 2.89 2.21
N LYS A 84 -12.97 1.92 2.81
CA LYS A 84 -12.45 0.56 3.00
C LYS A 84 -12.18 -0.13 1.66
N GLN A 85 -13.14 -0.12 0.73
CA GLN A 85 -12.95 -0.72 -0.60
C GLN A 85 -11.78 -0.11 -1.36
N LEU A 86 -11.57 1.19 -1.22
CA LEU A 86 -10.45 1.89 -1.82
C LEU A 86 -9.12 1.47 -1.16
N CYS A 87 -9.07 1.28 0.16
CA CYS A 87 -7.90 0.72 0.84
C CYS A 87 -7.62 -0.71 0.40
N ASP A 88 -8.64 -1.58 0.40
CA ASP A 88 -8.54 -2.98 -0.02
C ASP A 88 -7.98 -3.06 -1.45
N ARG A 89 -8.51 -2.23 -2.36
CA ARG A 89 -8.02 -2.17 -3.74
C ARG A 89 -6.58 -1.69 -3.85
N LEU A 90 -6.17 -0.74 -3.01
CA LEU A 90 -4.80 -0.24 -3.00
C LEU A 90 -3.82 -1.32 -2.50
N LEU A 91 -4.21 -2.07 -1.48
CA LEU A 91 -3.43 -3.18 -0.93
C LEU A 91 -3.32 -4.35 -1.91
N GLU A 92 -4.38 -4.66 -2.67
CA GLU A 92 -4.32 -5.63 -3.76
C GLU A 92 -3.28 -5.24 -4.82
N LEU A 93 -3.27 -3.98 -5.25
CA LEU A 93 -2.28 -3.49 -6.23
C LEU A 93 -0.86 -3.55 -5.68
N ALA A 94 -0.68 -3.20 -4.40
CA ALA A 94 0.61 -3.29 -3.73
C ALA A 94 1.10 -4.74 -3.68
N ASN A 95 0.23 -5.68 -3.31
CA ASN A 95 0.56 -7.10 -3.30
C ASN A 95 0.94 -7.63 -4.70
N GLN A 96 0.18 -7.26 -5.74
CA GLN A 96 0.51 -7.61 -7.13
C GLN A 96 1.88 -7.07 -7.57
N ALA A 97 2.23 -5.85 -7.14
CA ALA A 97 3.53 -5.26 -7.43
C ALA A 97 4.68 -6.04 -6.77
N ILE A 98 4.47 -6.51 -5.54
CA ILE A 98 5.42 -7.34 -4.79
C ILE A 98 5.56 -8.71 -5.44
N GLU A 99 4.47 -9.38 -5.78
CA GLU A 99 4.49 -10.68 -6.47
C GLU A 99 5.19 -10.60 -7.83
N SER A 100 4.97 -9.50 -8.57
CA SER A 100 5.59 -9.27 -9.87
C SER A 100 7.11 -9.04 -9.79
N SER A 101 7.65 -8.77 -8.59
CA SER A 101 9.09 -8.57 -8.38
C SER A 101 9.89 -9.87 -8.15
N VAL A 102 9.22 -11.03 -8.10
CA VAL A 102 9.83 -12.34 -7.78
C VAL A 102 10.44 -13.06 -9.01
N PHE A 103 10.43 -12.43 -10.18
CA PHE A 103 10.90 -13.05 -11.43
C PHE A 103 12.12 -12.35 -12.03
#